data_AF-A0A975PPR5-F1
#
_entry.id   AF-A0A975PPR5-F1
#
_cell.length_a   1.000
_cell.length_b   1.000
_cell.length_c   1.000
_cell.angle_alpha   90.00
_cell.angle_beta   90.00
_cell.angle_gamma   90.00
#
_symmetry.space_group_name_H-M   'P 1'
#
loop_
_entity.id
_entity.type
_entity.pdbx_description
1 polymer ?
#
loop_
_entity_poly.entity_id
_entity_poly.type
_entity_poly.pdbx_seq_one_letter_code
_entity_poly.pdbx_strand_id
1 'polypeptide(L)'
;MLVERRRNAFPVEFLARVAIAWALVSAVLIAVNWSAIASWRFPDPDDAMRLVQVRDLIDGQGWFDQTQYRSDAPAGGVPMHWSRLVDIPLVLVILALTPFVGAAGAETAALVFVPLATLGIAMLLAARIAWRLMGDEEATLTSMVMAISIPVLFQFAPLRIDHHGWQIVCALVVVNALMHRSPRVGGWIIGTSCAVWLAISIEGLPLAAAIFGVLALRWFRARKTGDRNAHGWLAGAIQALALSSAALFVLTRGFGDLAAHCDAINPLHLAIFGWGAVVLTLLARLEPLPRGTLLAGFAVAAGGAIGAALYAAPQCATGGFAELDPVVRDYWLAHIAEGLPIWRQEIITALQFAVTPVIGLLAAMNLARGSRDWLRRFWSDYALILAAAFLVSLFVARAGAVACALAAAPLAWQVRDWLRRIRLMKRPAPRVAAMLGVVCALLPAFPAMLLASAIPARAALGGVAANAPPTKASACRVDRSAAVLGDLPTGEIYAPLDIGPPLLLATGHSVVATGHHRGHRGIRVVIETALGPSEAARAALIQRGTRYVALCPGLSEVRMYARQAPEGFAAHLLADDAPAWLEPVEMDDPGGLKVWRIRPE
;
A
#
# COMPACT_ATOMS: atom_id res chain seq x y z
N MET A 1 -1.51 -8.61 -36.09
CA MET A 1 -2.54 -7.56 -36.11
C MET A 1 -3.56 -7.90 -35.02
N LEU A 2 -3.71 -7.05 -34.00
CA LEU A 2 -4.70 -7.29 -32.94
C LEU A 2 -6.06 -6.79 -33.46
N VAL A 3 -6.99 -7.70 -33.71
CA VAL A 3 -8.38 -7.40 -34.07
C VAL A 3 -9.21 -7.49 -32.79
N GLU A 4 -10.04 -6.48 -32.52
CA GLU A 4 -10.97 -6.48 -31.38
C GLU A 4 -11.85 -7.74 -31.45
N ARG A 5 -11.62 -8.68 -30.55
CA ARG A 5 -12.49 -9.85 -30.41
C ARG A 5 -13.67 -9.39 -29.56
N ARG A 6 -14.84 -9.14 -30.17
CA ARG A 6 -16.10 -8.89 -29.46
C ARG A 6 -16.50 -10.14 -28.68
N ARG A 7 -15.90 -10.35 -27.52
CA ARG A 7 -16.24 -11.44 -26.61
C ARG A 7 -17.12 -10.90 -25.47
N ASN A 8 -18.09 -11.71 -25.01
CA ASN A 8 -18.92 -11.40 -23.84
C ASN A 8 -18.05 -11.07 -22.63
N ALA A 9 -18.41 -10.09 -21.80
CA ALA A 9 -17.49 -9.60 -20.77
C ALA A 9 -16.88 -10.69 -19.87
N PHE A 10 -17.63 -11.74 -19.53
CA PHE A 10 -17.15 -12.80 -18.64
C PHE A 10 -17.70 -14.15 -19.11
N PRO A 11 -17.14 -14.79 -20.15
CA PRO A 11 -17.56 -16.14 -20.49
C PRO A 11 -17.09 -17.11 -19.39
N VAL A 12 -17.86 -18.17 -19.18
CA VAL A 12 -17.59 -19.18 -18.13
C VAL A 12 -16.16 -19.72 -18.24
N GLU A 13 -15.66 -19.98 -19.45
CA GLU A 13 -14.30 -20.47 -19.67
C GLU A 13 -13.21 -19.50 -19.19
N PHE A 14 -13.40 -18.19 -19.37
CA PHE A 14 -12.46 -17.17 -18.89
C PHE A 14 -12.49 -17.11 -17.36
N LEU A 15 -13.69 -17.08 -16.78
CA LEU A 15 -13.87 -17.08 -15.33
C LEU A 15 -13.25 -18.32 -14.70
N ALA A 16 -13.47 -19.50 -15.27
CA ALA A 16 -12.89 -20.76 -14.80
C ALA A 16 -11.36 -20.73 -14.84
N ARG A 17 -10.74 -20.21 -15.92
CA ARG A 17 -9.27 -20.08 -16.02
C ARG A 17 -8.70 -19.18 -14.94
N VAL A 18 -9.31 -18.01 -14.73
CA VAL A 18 -8.87 -17.06 -13.69
C VAL A 18 -9.09 -17.66 -12.31
N ALA A 19 -10.23 -18.31 -12.07
CA ALA A 19 -10.55 -18.95 -10.80
C ALA A 19 -9.57 -20.08 -10.47
N ILE A 20 -9.17 -20.91 -11.45
CA ILE A 20 -8.15 -21.94 -11.25
C ILE A 20 -6.80 -21.30 -10.91
N ALA A 21 -6.36 -20.29 -11.67
CA ALA A 21 -5.12 -19.59 -11.39
C ALA A 21 -5.14 -18.96 -9.98
N TRP A 22 -6.23 -18.28 -9.63
CA TRP A 22 -6.45 -17.70 -8.31
C TRP A 22 -6.41 -18.75 -7.20
N ALA A 23 -7.10 -19.88 -7.37
CA ALA A 23 -7.14 -20.94 -6.37
C ALA A 23 -5.76 -21.57 -6.16
N LEU A 24 -5.00 -21.80 -7.23
CA LEU A 24 -3.63 -22.31 -7.15
C LEU A 24 -2.70 -21.34 -6.43
N VAL A 25 -2.74 -20.04 -6.79
CA VAL A 25 -1.92 -19.02 -6.14
C VAL A 25 -2.31 -18.86 -4.68
N SER A 26 -3.61 -18.87 -4.38
CA SER A 26 -4.13 -18.81 -3.01
C SER A 26 -3.65 -19.98 -2.17
N ALA A 27 -3.70 -21.21 -2.72
CA ALA A 27 -3.20 -22.40 -2.04
C ALA A 27 -1.69 -22.29 -1.75
N VAL A 28 -0.89 -21.80 -2.70
CA VAL A 28 0.55 -21.56 -2.50
C VAL A 28 0.78 -20.49 -1.43
N LEU A 29 0.06 -19.37 -1.47
CA LEU A 29 0.18 -18.30 -0.48
C LEU A 29 -0.18 -18.77 0.92
N ILE A 30 -1.25 -19.57 1.06
CA ILE A 30 -1.62 -20.19 2.34
C ILE A 30 -0.52 -21.14 2.82
N ALA A 31 0.00 -22.00 1.94
CA ALA A 31 1.06 -22.95 2.31
C ALA A 31 2.35 -22.23 2.74
N VAL A 32 2.79 -21.22 1.99
CA VAL A 32 4.00 -20.43 2.30
C VAL A 32 3.84 -19.63 3.58
N ASN A 33 2.63 -19.10 3.85
CA ASN A 33 2.35 -18.30 5.03
C ASN A 33 1.74 -19.13 6.18
N TRP A 34 1.71 -20.47 6.09
CA TRP A 34 1.01 -21.31 7.07
C TRP A 34 1.48 -21.06 8.50
N SER A 35 2.80 -20.99 8.71
CA SER A 35 3.37 -20.71 10.03
C SER A 35 3.00 -19.32 10.54
N ALA A 36 2.97 -18.31 9.66
CA ALA A 36 2.56 -16.96 10.00
C ALA A 36 1.07 -16.90 10.36
N ILE A 37 0.20 -17.54 9.56
CA ILE A 37 -1.24 -17.64 9.81
C ILE A 37 -1.51 -18.33 11.15
N ALA A 38 -0.88 -19.48 11.38
CA ALA A 38 -1.06 -20.25 12.62
C ALA A 38 -0.59 -19.50 13.88
N SER A 39 0.31 -18.52 13.72
CA SER A 39 0.86 -17.72 14.82
C SER A 39 0.44 -16.25 14.80
N TRP A 40 -0.51 -15.87 13.92
CA TRP A 40 -0.95 -14.47 13.75
C TRP A 40 0.21 -13.48 13.58
N ARG A 41 1.26 -13.92 12.88
CA ARG A 41 2.46 -13.13 12.65
C ARG A 41 2.25 -12.21 11.45
N PHE A 42 1.70 -11.02 11.72
CA PHE A 42 1.48 -10.00 10.71
C PHE A 42 2.78 -9.59 10.02
N PRO A 43 2.75 -9.37 8.68
CA PRO A 43 3.94 -8.97 7.94
C PRO A 43 4.37 -7.53 8.26
N ASP A 44 3.46 -6.72 8.80
CA ASP A 44 3.63 -5.29 8.97
C ASP A 44 2.70 -4.75 10.11
N PRO A 45 3.11 -3.68 10.83
CA PRO A 45 2.33 -3.17 11.97
C PRO A 45 0.96 -2.58 11.59
N ASP A 46 0.79 -2.08 10.36
CA ASP A 46 -0.48 -1.50 9.92
C ASP A 46 -1.59 -2.57 9.86
N ASP A 47 -1.23 -3.81 9.51
CA ASP A 47 -2.19 -4.91 9.48
C ASP A 47 -2.72 -5.26 10.89
N ALA A 48 -1.83 -5.26 11.89
CA ALA A 48 -2.21 -5.48 13.27
C ALA A 48 -3.09 -4.34 13.78
N MET A 49 -2.72 -3.08 13.53
CA MET A 49 -3.53 -1.92 13.89
C MET A 49 -4.90 -1.94 13.22
N ARG A 50 -4.98 -2.36 11.95
CA ARG A 50 -6.24 -2.49 11.22
C ARG A 50 -7.18 -3.47 11.93
N LEU A 51 -6.66 -4.62 12.37
CA LEU A 51 -7.46 -5.57 13.13
C LEU A 51 -7.92 -5.00 14.47
N VAL A 52 -7.07 -4.24 15.17
CA VAL A 52 -7.48 -3.53 16.40
C VAL A 52 -8.65 -2.59 16.10
N GLN A 53 -8.56 -1.75 15.05
CA GLN A 53 -9.67 -0.85 14.68
C GLN A 53 -10.97 -1.58 14.30
N VAL A 54 -10.86 -2.78 13.71
CA VAL A 54 -12.00 -3.63 13.37
C VAL A 54 -12.63 -4.22 14.63
N ARG A 55 -11.81 -4.68 15.59
CA ARG A 55 -12.29 -5.15 16.91
C ARG A 55 -13.00 -4.02 17.64
N ASP A 56 -12.36 -2.86 17.75
CA ASP A 56 -12.94 -1.69 18.43
C ASP A 56 -14.31 -1.32 17.83
N LEU A 57 -14.45 -1.37 16.49
CA LEU A 57 -15.73 -1.13 15.80
C LEU A 57 -16.78 -2.21 16.11
N ILE A 58 -16.39 -3.49 16.12
CA ILE A 58 -17.30 -4.60 16.46
C ILE A 58 -17.73 -4.53 17.93
N ASP A 59 -16.83 -4.08 18.81
CA ASP A 59 -17.04 -3.95 20.26
C ASP A 59 -17.79 -2.65 20.65
N GLY A 60 -18.22 -1.85 19.67
CA GLY A 60 -19.15 -0.74 19.86
C GLY A 60 -18.57 0.66 19.67
N GLN A 61 -17.30 0.80 19.27
CA GLN A 61 -16.77 2.10 18.85
C GLN A 61 -17.57 2.63 17.66
N GLY A 62 -17.88 3.94 17.69
CA GLY A 62 -18.73 4.55 16.69
C GLY A 62 -18.17 4.46 15.27
N TRP A 63 -19.04 4.30 14.28
CA TRP A 63 -18.64 4.17 12.86
C TRP A 63 -17.72 5.30 12.36
N PHE A 64 -18.02 6.55 12.75
CA PHE A 64 -17.23 7.74 12.38
C PHE A 64 -16.04 8.00 13.31
N ASP A 65 -15.94 7.27 14.42
CA ASP A 65 -14.83 7.40 15.35
C ASP A 65 -13.69 6.48 14.93
N GLN A 66 -12.59 7.09 14.51
CA GLN A 66 -11.37 6.40 14.06
C GLN A 66 -10.22 6.58 15.07
N THR A 67 -10.52 7.05 16.28
CA THR A 67 -9.53 7.26 17.32
C THR A 67 -9.08 5.93 17.87
N GLN A 68 -7.77 5.71 17.94
CA GLN A 68 -7.19 4.62 18.71
C GLN A 68 -6.86 5.13 20.10
N TYR A 69 -7.80 4.96 21.03
CA TYR A 69 -7.72 5.47 22.40
C TYR A 69 -6.59 4.86 23.24
N ARG A 70 -6.10 3.68 22.85
CA ARG A 70 -5.02 2.99 23.57
C ARG A 70 -3.62 3.37 23.06
N SER A 71 -3.52 4.22 22.04
CA SER A 71 -2.27 4.82 21.56
C SER A 71 -2.23 6.27 22.02
N ASP A 72 -1.19 6.69 22.74
CA ASP A 72 -1.12 8.01 23.37
C ASP A 72 -2.33 8.33 24.27
N ALA A 73 -2.75 7.35 25.08
CA ALA A 73 -3.98 7.40 25.88
C ALA A 73 -4.08 8.63 26.81
N PRO A 74 -3.01 9.07 27.52
CA PRO A 74 -3.06 10.30 28.33
C PRO A 74 -3.41 11.57 27.54
N ALA A 75 -3.15 11.58 26.22
CA ALA A 75 -3.50 12.69 25.33
C ALA A 75 -4.90 12.55 24.69
N GLY A 76 -5.66 11.51 25.05
CA GLY A 76 -7.00 11.25 24.52
C GLY A 76 -7.05 10.32 23.30
N GLY A 77 -5.93 9.68 22.93
CA GLY A 77 -5.87 8.77 21.78
C GLY A 77 -5.33 9.41 20.51
N VAL A 78 -5.05 8.58 19.50
CA VAL A 78 -4.59 9.04 18.18
C VAL A 78 -5.67 8.81 17.12
N PRO A 79 -6.16 9.84 16.41
CA PRO A 79 -7.09 9.65 15.30
C PRO A 79 -6.37 8.98 14.12
N MET A 80 -6.89 7.85 13.63
CA MET A 80 -6.37 7.24 12.41
C MET A 80 -6.86 7.97 11.17
N HIS A 81 -6.00 8.03 10.15
CA HIS A 81 -6.33 8.67 8.87
C HIS A 81 -6.98 7.69 7.87
N TRP A 82 -7.22 6.44 8.26
CA TRP A 82 -7.72 5.40 7.39
C TRP A 82 -9.23 5.47 7.17
N SER A 83 -9.70 5.05 5.99
CA SER A 83 -11.12 4.91 5.75
C SER A 83 -11.67 3.55 6.20
N ARG A 84 -12.89 3.57 6.76
CA ARG A 84 -13.68 2.38 7.11
C ARG A 84 -14.05 1.50 5.91
N LEU A 85 -13.86 1.97 4.66
CA LEU A 85 -14.13 1.17 3.47
C LEU A 85 -13.37 -0.17 3.45
N VAL A 86 -12.13 -0.16 3.95
CA VAL A 86 -11.27 -1.36 4.00
C VAL A 86 -11.69 -2.30 5.14
N ASP A 87 -12.34 -1.76 6.18
CA ASP A 87 -12.79 -2.50 7.35
C ASP A 87 -14.05 -3.33 7.04
N ILE A 88 -14.94 -2.83 6.16
CA ILE A 88 -16.20 -3.48 5.78
C ILE A 88 -16.05 -4.98 5.45
N PRO A 89 -15.17 -5.40 4.51
CA PRO A 89 -15.05 -6.82 4.19
C PRO A 89 -14.54 -7.66 5.37
N LEU A 90 -13.72 -7.10 6.26
CA LEU A 90 -13.26 -7.80 7.47
C LEU A 90 -14.41 -7.99 8.45
N VAL A 91 -15.14 -6.92 8.77
CA VAL A 91 -16.29 -6.94 9.67
C VAL A 91 -17.36 -7.92 9.16
N LEU A 92 -17.67 -7.89 7.87
CA LEU A 92 -18.67 -8.81 7.29
C LEU A 92 -18.28 -10.28 7.46
N VAL A 93 -17.02 -10.62 7.20
CA VAL A 93 -16.54 -12.00 7.35
C VAL A 93 -16.50 -12.40 8.82
N ILE A 94 -16.00 -11.54 9.71
CA ILE A 94 -15.92 -11.81 11.14
C ILE A 94 -17.32 -12.04 11.71
N LEU A 95 -18.26 -11.12 11.49
CA LEU A 95 -19.62 -11.24 12.02
C LEU A 95 -20.37 -12.45 11.46
N ALA A 96 -20.22 -12.74 10.17
CA ALA A 96 -20.88 -13.88 9.54
C ALA A 96 -20.36 -15.23 10.05
N LEU A 97 -19.06 -15.33 10.35
CA LEU A 97 -18.42 -16.59 10.75
C LEU A 97 -18.33 -16.81 12.26
N THR A 98 -18.39 -15.74 13.06
CA THR A 98 -18.29 -15.82 14.53
C THR A 98 -19.26 -16.85 15.14
N PRO A 99 -20.55 -16.94 14.74
CA PRO A 99 -21.48 -17.94 15.29
C PRO A 99 -21.09 -19.40 15.02
N PHE A 100 -20.27 -19.66 14.00
CA PHE A 100 -19.93 -21.02 13.55
C PHE A 100 -18.56 -21.49 14.02
N VAL A 101 -17.58 -20.59 14.10
CA VAL A 101 -16.18 -20.93 14.39
C VAL A 101 -15.58 -20.13 15.57
N GLY A 102 -16.40 -19.32 16.26
CA GLY A 102 -15.96 -18.41 17.32
C GLY A 102 -15.22 -17.18 16.78
N ALA A 103 -15.00 -16.18 17.65
CA ALA A 103 -14.39 -14.90 17.26
C ALA A 103 -12.97 -15.08 16.68
N ALA A 104 -12.09 -15.82 17.37
CA ALA A 104 -10.72 -16.06 16.90
C ALA A 104 -10.67 -16.82 15.56
N GLY A 105 -11.55 -17.80 15.37
CA GLY A 105 -11.67 -18.53 14.10
C GLY A 105 -12.16 -17.63 12.96
N ALA A 106 -13.13 -16.76 13.25
CA ALA A 106 -13.70 -15.83 12.29
C ALA A 106 -12.71 -14.72 11.89
N GLU A 107 -11.95 -14.18 12.84
CA GLU A 107 -10.84 -13.26 12.57
C GLU A 107 -9.77 -13.93 11.71
N THR A 108 -9.31 -15.14 12.06
CA THR A 108 -8.36 -15.90 11.23
C THR A 108 -8.90 -16.09 9.80
N ALA A 109 -10.18 -16.44 9.66
CA ALA A 109 -10.81 -16.59 8.36
C ALA A 109 -10.84 -15.27 7.58
N ALA A 110 -11.13 -14.13 8.22
CA ALA A 110 -11.10 -12.82 7.58
C ALA A 110 -9.69 -12.41 7.13
N LEU A 111 -8.69 -12.63 7.98
CA LEU A 111 -7.28 -12.34 7.71
C LEU A 111 -6.71 -13.14 6.53
N VAL A 112 -7.29 -14.31 6.24
CA VAL A 112 -6.90 -15.14 5.08
C VAL A 112 -7.78 -14.83 3.87
N PHE A 113 -9.10 -14.82 4.04
CA PHE A 113 -10.05 -14.76 2.93
C PHE A 113 -10.08 -13.39 2.27
N VAL A 114 -10.07 -12.29 3.03
CA VAL A 114 -10.23 -10.93 2.46
C VAL A 114 -9.06 -10.56 1.53
N PRO A 115 -7.77 -10.75 1.90
CA PRO A 115 -6.66 -10.48 0.99
C PRO A 115 -6.71 -11.36 -0.27
N LEU A 116 -7.04 -12.64 -0.13
CA LEU A 116 -7.13 -13.58 -1.24
C LEU A 116 -8.34 -13.29 -2.15
N ALA A 117 -9.49 -12.88 -1.61
CA ALA A 117 -10.61 -12.42 -2.41
C ALA A 117 -10.24 -11.17 -3.23
N THR A 118 -9.49 -10.25 -2.61
CA THR A 118 -8.98 -9.04 -3.27
C THR A 118 -7.97 -9.38 -4.37
N LEU A 119 -7.12 -10.39 -4.16
CA LEU A 119 -6.26 -10.95 -5.21
C LEU A 119 -7.08 -11.49 -6.39
N GLY A 120 -8.16 -12.23 -6.11
CA GLY A 120 -9.04 -12.76 -7.15
C GLY A 120 -9.64 -11.65 -8.02
N ILE A 121 -10.07 -10.54 -7.40
CA ILE A 121 -10.56 -9.35 -8.11
C ILE A 121 -9.44 -8.75 -8.96
N ALA A 122 -8.24 -8.56 -8.41
CA ALA A 122 -7.10 -8.01 -9.13
C ALA A 122 -6.69 -8.88 -10.34
N MET A 123 -6.56 -10.19 -10.14
CA MET A 123 -6.24 -11.15 -11.20
C MET A 123 -7.31 -11.16 -12.29
N LEU A 124 -8.59 -11.12 -11.92
CA LEU A 124 -9.70 -11.03 -12.87
C LEU A 124 -9.62 -9.76 -13.72
N LEU A 125 -9.40 -8.61 -13.09
CA LEU A 125 -9.31 -7.33 -13.81
C LEU A 125 -8.08 -7.25 -14.71
N ALA A 126 -6.92 -7.74 -14.25
CA ALA A 126 -5.70 -7.78 -15.05
C ALA A 126 -5.83 -8.74 -16.23
N ALA A 127 -6.26 -9.98 -15.99
CA ALA A 127 -6.45 -10.99 -17.02
C ALA A 127 -7.53 -10.57 -18.03
N ARG A 128 -8.56 -9.83 -17.59
CA ARG A 128 -9.61 -9.29 -18.47
C ARG A 128 -9.05 -8.35 -19.54
N ILE A 129 -8.07 -7.51 -19.20
CA ILE A 129 -7.42 -6.62 -20.17
C ILE A 129 -6.77 -7.44 -21.28
N ALA A 130 -5.98 -8.46 -20.91
CA ALA A 130 -5.32 -9.34 -21.85
C ALA A 130 -6.29 -10.21 -22.66
N TRP A 131 -7.28 -10.79 -22.00
CA TRP A 131 -8.30 -11.62 -22.63
C TRP A 131 -9.10 -10.86 -23.69
N ARG A 132 -9.42 -9.58 -23.42
CA ARG A 132 -10.19 -8.74 -24.34
C ARG A 132 -9.38 -8.23 -25.51
N LEU A 133 -8.09 -7.94 -25.32
CA LEU A 133 -7.27 -7.22 -26.30
C LEU A 133 -6.21 -8.08 -27.01
N MET A 134 -5.80 -9.21 -26.43
CA MET A 134 -4.63 -9.97 -26.86
C MET A 134 -4.97 -11.45 -27.11
N GLY A 135 -5.70 -12.09 -26.19
CA GLY A 135 -6.14 -13.48 -26.36
C GLY A 135 -6.13 -14.28 -25.05
N ASP A 136 -6.51 -15.56 -25.16
CA ASP A 136 -6.62 -16.45 -23.99
C ASP A 136 -5.25 -16.86 -23.42
N GLU A 137 -4.25 -17.02 -24.29
CA GLU A 137 -2.87 -17.33 -23.90
C GLU A 137 -2.30 -16.20 -23.04
N GLU A 138 -2.47 -14.95 -23.48
CA GLU A 138 -2.04 -13.77 -22.75
C GLU A 138 -2.82 -13.54 -21.46
N ALA A 139 -4.09 -13.92 -21.39
CA ALA A 139 -4.87 -13.87 -20.15
C ALA A 139 -4.31 -14.80 -19.07
N THR A 140 -3.99 -16.04 -19.46
CA THR A 140 -3.31 -17.00 -18.57
C THR A 140 -1.94 -16.47 -18.16
N LEU A 141 -1.13 -16.02 -19.11
CA LEU A 141 0.20 -15.46 -18.82
C LEU A 141 0.14 -14.22 -17.93
N THR A 142 -0.88 -13.36 -18.08
CA THR A 142 -1.09 -12.19 -17.20
C THR A 142 -1.32 -12.63 -15.77
N SER A 143 -2.14 -13.67 -15.57
CA SER A 143 -2.37 -14.26 -14.25
C SER A 143 -1.07 -14.84 -13.66
N MET A 144 -0.24 -15.49 -14.49
CA MET A 144 1.07 -16.00 -14.05
C MET A 144 2.05 -14.89 -13.70
N VAL A 145 2.09 -13.80 -14.47
CA VAL A 145 2.96 -12.64 -14.19
C VAL A 145 2.57 -11.99 -12.85
N MET A 146 1.28 -11.83 -12.58
CA MET A 146 0.80 -11.41 -11.26
C MET A 146 1.24 -12.38 -10.16
N ALA A 147 1.10 -13.68 -10.42
CA ALA A 147 1.40 -14.77 -9.48
C ALA A 147 2.88 -14.96 -9.14
N ILE A 148 3.80 -14.33 -9.88
CA ILE A 148 5.24 -14.40 -9.61
C ILE A 148 5.85 -13.04 -9.26
N SER A 149 5.03 -11.98 -9.30
CA SER A 149 5.46 -10.64 -8.92
C SER A 149 5.41 -10.50 -7.40
N ILE A 150 6.58 -10.55 -6.76
CA ILE A 150 6.72 -10.40 -5.30
C ILE A 150 6.08 -9.10 -4.79
N PRO A 151 6.32 -7.92 -5.40
CA PRO A 151 5.64 -6.68 -5.03
C PRO A 151 4.11 -6.76 -5.01
N VAL A 152 3.54 -7.47 -5.98
CA VAL A 152 2.08 -7.64 -6.09
C VAL A 152 1.60 -8.63 -5.04
N LEU A 153 2.21 -9.82 -4.98
CA LEU A 153 1.79 -10.88 -4.05
C LEU A 153 1.88 -10.47 -2.58
N PHE A 154 2.89 -9.68 -2.22
CA PHE A 154 3.03 -9.16 -0.86
C PHE A 154 1.76 -8.40 -0.40
N GLN A 155 1.14 -7.64 -1.31
CA GLN A 155 -0.06 -6.83 -1.01
C GLN A 155 -1.37 -7.63 -0.96
N PHE A 156 -1.31 -8.95 -1.20
CA PHE A 156 -2.48 -9.84 -1.13
C PHE A 156 -2.21 -11.11 -0.32
N ALA A 157 -1.05 -11.21 0.32
CA ALA A 157 -0.72 -12.36 1.15
C ALA A 157 -1.69 -12.45 2.34
N PRO A 158 -1.98 -13.67 2.84
CA PRO A 158 -2.69 -13.82 4.11
C PRO A 158 -2.07 -12.95 5.21
N LEU A 159 -2.91 -12.41 6.09
CA LEU A 159 -2.59 -11.42 7.12
C LEU A 159 -2.27 -10.00 6.61
N ARG A 160 -2.03 -9.77 5.31
CA ARG A 160 -1.92 -8.41 4.75
C ARG A 160 -3.30 -7.82 4.48
N ILE A 161 -3.89 -7.20 5.49
CA ILE A 161 -5.25 -6.64 5.47
C ILE A 161 -5.30 -5.11 5.35
N ASP A 162 -4.14 -4.48 5.18
CA ASP A 162 -4.07 -3.06 4.89
C ASP A 162 -4.52 -2.70 3.44
N HIS A 163 -4.53 -1.41 3.12
CA HIS A 163 -5.25 -0.80 2.01
C HIS A 163 -4.60 -0.92 0.63
N HIS A 164 -3.34 -1.32 0.53
CA HIS A 164 -2.57 -1.34 -0.72
C HIS A 164 -3.13 -2.29 -1.80
N GLY A 165 -3.67 -3.46 -1.42
CA GLY A 165 -4.33 -4.38 -2.34
C GLY A 165 -5.53 -3.75 -3.05
N TRP A 166 -6.29 -2.92 -2.33
CA TRP A 166 -7.44 -2.18 -2.87
C TRP A 166 -7.01 -1.06 -3.84
N GLN A 167 -5.85 -0.43 -3.62
CA GLN A 167 -5.29 0.55 -4.56
C GLN A 167 -4.94 -0.11 -5.90
N ILE A 168 -4.36 -1.32 -5.88
CA ILE A 168 -4.09 -2.11 -7.10
C ILE A 168 -5.40 -2.40 -7.85
N VAL A 169 -6.46 -2.82 -7.13
CA VAL A 169 -7.78 -3.05 -7.73
C VAL A 169 -8.31 -1.78 -8.38
N CYS A 170 -8.24 -0.63 -7.71
CA CYS A 170 -8.69 0.66 -8.27
C CYS A 170 -7.91 1.03 -9.55
N ALA A 171 -6.60 0.86 -9.57
CA ALA A 171 -5.78 1.10 -10.76
C ALA A 171 -6.19 0.21 -11.94
N LEU A 172 -6.47 -1.07 -11.68
CA LEU A 172 -6.91 -2.02 -12.70
C LEU A 172 -8.35 -1.73 -13.18
N VAL A 173 -9.23 -1.22 -12.31
CA VAL A 173 -10.57 -0.74 -12.70
C VAL A 173 -10.45 0.44 -13.66
N VAL A 174 -9.55 1.40 -13.40
CA VAL A 174 -9.31 2.54 -14.31
C VAL A 174 -8.93 2.08 -15.72
N VAL A 175 -7.97 1.14 -15.84
CA VAL A 175 -7.56 0.63 -17.16
C VAL A 175 -8.68 -0.17 -17.83
N ASN A 176 -9.46 -0.93 -17.07
CA ASN A 176 -10.64 -1.63 -17.60
C ASN A 176 -11.71 -0.65 -18.12
N ALA A 177 -11.92 0.47 -17.43
CA ALA A 177 -12.87 1.50 -17.80
C ALA A 177 -12.46 2.22 -19.10
N LEU A 178 -11.15 2.36 -19.39
CA LEU A 178 -10.66 2.91 -20.67
C LEU A 178 -11.08 2.08 -21.90
N MET A 179 -11.42 0.79 -21.71
CA MET A 179 -11.96 -0.07 -22.76
C MET A 179 -13.49 0.08 -22.95
N HIS A 180 -14.15 0.96 -22.19
CA HIS A 180 -15.58 1.18 -22.31
C HIS A 180 -15.92 1.93 -23.62
N ARG A 181 -17.05 1.59 -24.24
CA ARG A 181 -17.47 2.18 -25.53
C ARG A 181 -18.04 3.58 -25.39
N SER A 182 -18.79 3.81 -24.31
CA SER A 182 -19.32 5.14 -23.98
C SER A 182 -18.26 5.93 -23.19
N PRO A 183 -17.80 7.09 -23.71
CA PRO A 183 -16.89 7.99 -23.00
C PRO A 183 -17.39 8.40 -21.63
N ARG A 184 -18.68 8.70 -21.52
CA ARG A 184 -19.29 9.14 -20.25
C ARG A 184 -19.25 8.03 -19.22
N VAL A 185 -19.76 6.84 -19.56
CA VAL A 185 -19.78 5.72 -18.61
C VAL A 185 -18.35 5.31 -18.21
N GLY A 186 -17.43 5.26 -19.17
CA GLY A 186 -16.02 4.99 -18.87
C GLY A 186 -15.42 6.05 -17.95
N GLY A 187 -15.68 7.34 -18.22
CA GLY A 187 -15.32 8.45 -17.34
C GLY A 187 -15.89 8.29 -15.93
N TRP A 188 -17.18 8.00 -15.79
CA TRP A 188 -17.83 7.81 -14.49
C TRP A 188 -17.22 6.67 -13.66
N ILE A 189 -16.88 5.54 -14.30
CA ILE A 189 -16.19 4.43 -13.64
C ILE A 189 -14.79 4.86 -13.20
N ILE A 190 -14.03 5.58 -14.04
CA ILE A 190 -12.68 6.10 -13.70
C ILE A 190 -12.76 7.04 -12.50
N GLY A 191 -13.66 8.03 -12.56
CA GLY A 191 -13.83 9.03 -11.50
C GLY A 191 -14.26 8.41 -10.17
N THR A 192 -15.23 7.49 -10.20
CA THR A 192 -15.66 6.77 -9.00
C THR A 192 -14.55 5.89 -8.44
N SER A 193 -13.80 5.20 -9.29
CA SER A 193 -12.65 4.40 -8.86
C SER A 193 -11.55 5.27 -8.23
N CYS A 194 -11.30 6.46 -8.77
CA CYS A 194 -10.37 7.42 -8.17
C CYS A 194 -10.91 7.96 -6.84
N ALA A 195 -12.22 8.22 -6.73
CA ALA A 195 -12.85 8.66 -5.48
C ALA A 195 -12.69 7.59 -4.38
N VAL A 196 -12.95 6.32 -4.70
CA VAL A 196 -12.75 5.19 -3.77
C VAL A 196 -11.29 5.07 -3.39
N TRP A 197 -10.37 5.12 -4.36
CA TRP A 197 -8.93 5.08 -4.09
C TRP A 197 -8.51 6.18 -3.12
N LEU A 198 -8.84 7.44 -3.41
CA LEU A 198 -8.43 8.57 -2.58
C LEU A 198 -9.11 8.58 -1.22
N ALA A 199 -10.35 8.09 -1.12
CA ALA A 199 -11.01 7.89 0.16
C ALA A 199 -10.30 6.83 1.01
N ILE A 200 -9.82 5.75 0.38
CA ILE A 200 -9.02 4.71 1.04
C ILE A 200 -7.67 5.26 1.50
N SER A 201 -6.93 5.93 0.60
CA SER A 201 -5.64 6.55 0.89
C SER A 201 -5.30 7.61 -0.15
N ILE A 202 -4.93 8.80 0.34
CA ILE A 202 -4.59 9.95 -0.51
C ILE A 202 -3.28 9.74 -1.28
N GLU A 203 -2.51 8.70 -0.97
CA GLU A 203 -1.31 8.31 -1.71
C GLU A 203 -1.58 8.05 -3.20
N GLY A 204 -2.83 7.74 -3.55
CA GLY A 204 -3.27 7.62 -4.93
C GLY A 204 -3.29 8.95 -5.71
N LEU A 205 -3.18 10.10 -5.04
CA LEU A 205 -3.39 11.42 -5.63
C LEU A 205 -2.46 11.72 -6.83
N PRO A 206 -1.14 11.45 -6.78
CA PRO A 206 -0.27 11.68 -7.94
C PRO A 206 -0.70 10.87 -9.17
N LEU A 207 -1.12 9.62 -8.96
CA LEU A 207 -1.55 8.75 -10.05
C LEU A 207 -2.96 9.10 -10.54
N ALA A 208 -3.88 9.49 -9.65
CA ALA A 208 -5.17 10.06 -10.04
C ALA A 208 -4.97 11.32 -10.91
N ALA A 209 -4.11 12.26 -10.48
CA ALA A 209 -3.79 13.45 -11.28
C ALA A 209 -3.24 13.07 -12.67
N ALA A 210 -2.34 12.08 -12.76
CA ALA A 210 -1.83 11.59 -14.03
C ALA A 210 -2.91 10.96 -14.91
N ILE A 211 -3.84 10.17 -14.34
CA ILE A 211 -4.98 9.60 -15.05
C ILE A 211 -5.85 10.71 -15.64
N PHE A 212 -6.17 11.75 -14.88
CA PHE A 212 -6.92 12.90 -15.35
C PHE A 212 -6.16 13.68 -16.44
N GLY A 213 -4.84 13.80 -16.32
CA GLY A 213 -3.97 14.35 -17.36
C GLY A 213 -4.03 13.54 -18.67
N VAL A 214 -4.06 12.20 -18.58
CA VAL A 214 -4.25 11.32 -19.75
C VAL A 214 -5.63 11.52 -20.38
N LEU A 215 -6.70 11.67 -19.59
CA LEU A 215 -8.04 11.96 -20.11
C LEU A 215 -8.13 13.35 -20.76
N ALA A 216 -7.47 14.36 -20.20
CA ALA A 216 -7.36 15.69 -20.80
C ALA A 216 -6.60 15.64 -22.14
N LEU A 217 -5.50 14.87 -22.19
CA LEU A 217 -4.75 14.65 -23.41
C LEU A 217 -5.56 13.88 -24.46
N ARG A 218 -6.39 12.93 -24.03
CA ARG A 218 -7.32 12.20 -24.89
C ARG A 218 -8.35 13.14 -25.52
N TRP A 219 -8.96 14.03 -24.74
CA TRP A 219 -9.85 15.07 -25.26
C TRP A 219 -9.11 15.99 -26.24
N PHE A 220 -7.92 16.46 -25.89
CA PHE A 220 -7.12 17.32 -26.76
C PHE A 220 -6.78 16.67 -28.11
N ARG A 221 -6.38 15.38 -28.11
CA ARG A 221 -6.05 14.62 -29.34
C ARG A 221 -7.27 14.30 -30.20
N ALA A 222 -8.42 14.02 -29.59
CA ALA A 222 -9.66 13.65 -30.29
C ALA A 222 -10.14 14.68 -31.31
N ARG A 223 -9.74 15.94 -31.14
CA ARG A 223 -9.99 17.03 -32.07
C ARG A 223 -9.40 16.80 -33.46
N LYS A 224 -8.20 16.18 -33.54
CA LYS A 224 -7.56 15.86 -34.83
C LYS A 224 -8.32 14.75 -35.57
N THR A 225 -9.00 13.87 -34.83
CA THR A 225 -9.73 12.73 -35.38
C THR A 225 -11.22 12.99 -35.54
N GLY A 226 -11.72 14.17 -35.14
CA GLY A 226 -13.13 14.53 -35.20
C GLY A 226 -14.04 13.78 -34.21
N ASP A 227 -13.48 13.15 -33.17
CA ASP A 227 -14.28 12.41 -32.18
C ASP A 227 -14.96 13.40 -31.22
N ARG A 228 -16.21 13.72 -31.53
CA ARG A 228 -17.02 14.71 -30.80
C ARG A 228 -17.38 14.28 -29.38
N ASN A 229 -17.28 13.00 -29.03
CA ASN A 229 -17.73 12.49 -27.73
C ASN A 229 -16.58 12.34 -26.71
N ALA A 230 -15.34 12.59 -27.12
CA ALA A 230 -14.16 12.36 -26.28
C ALA A 230 -14.13 13.20 -24.99
N HIS A 231 -14.75 14.40 -25.00
CA HIS A 231 -14.90 15.24 -23.81
C HIS A 231 -15.63 14.53 -22.66
N GLY A 232 -16.51 13.56 -22.98
CA GLY A 232 -17.27 12.80 -22.02
C GLY A 232 -16.41 11.95 -21.07
N TRP A 233 -15.18 11.58 -21.48
CA TRP A 233 -14.23 10.88 -20.60
C TRP A 233 -13.81 11.75 -19.42
N LEU A 234 -13.23 12.93 -19.69
CA LEU A 234 -12.72 13.81 -18.64
C LEU A 234 -13.88 14.42 -17.84
N ALA A 235 -14.91 14.94 -18.51
CA ALA A 235 -16.05 15.57 -17.84
C ALA A 235 -16.79 14.56 -16.94
N GLY A 236 -17.04 13.34 -17.44
CA GLY A 236 -17.67 12.29 -16.64
C GLY A 236 -16.80 11.84 -15.46
N ALA A 237 -15.48 11.73 -15.66
CA ALA A 237 -14.56 11.36 -14.59
C ALA A 237 -14.49 12.41 -13.48
N ILE A 238 -14.44 13.70 -13.80
CA ILE A 238 -14.37 14.73 -12.75
C ILE A 238 -15.70 14.89 -12.01
N GLN A 239 -16.83 14.74 -12.71
CA GLN A 239 -18.15 14.73 -12.09
C GLN A 239 -18.28 13.56 -11.10
N ALA A 240 -17.90 12.36 -11.53
CA ALA A 240 -17.95 11.18 -10.69
C ALA A 240 -16.95 11.25 -9.53
N LEU A 241 -15.74 11.78 -9.74
CA LEU A 241 -14.79 12.01 -8.66
C LEU A 241 -15.40 12.94 -7.60
N ALA A 242 -15.94 14.09 -8.00
CA ALA A 242 -16.52 15.04 -7.07
C ALA A 242 -17.72 14.45 -6.30
N LEU A 243 -18.69 13.85 -7.02
CA LEU A 243 -19.92 13.32 -6.41
C LEU A 243 -19.65 12.10 -5.54
N SER A 244 -18.85 11.15 -6.03
CA SER A 244 -18.52 9.94 -5.26
C SER A 244 -17.63 10.27 -4.06
N SER A 245 -16.67 11.20 -4.17
CA SER A 245 -15.89 11.63 -3.02
C SER A 245 -16.75 12.33 -1.96
N ALA A 246 -17.70 13.18 -2.37
CA ALA A 246 -18.64 13.81 -1.44
C ALA A 246 -19.51 12.78 -0.72
N ALA A 247 -20.07 11.81 -1.46
CA ALA A 247 -20.84 10.71 -0.87
C ALA A 247 -20.00 9.87 0.09
N LEU A 248 -18.79 9.47 -0.31
CA LEU A 248 -17.88 8.68 0.53
C LEU A 248 -17.42 9.44 1.78
N PHE A 249 -17.21 10.75 1.69
CA PHE A 249 -16.87 11.58 2.84
C PHE A 249 -18.02 11.56 3.86
N VAL A 250 -19.26 11.81 3.42
CA VAL A 250 -20.44 11.74 4.30
C VAL A 250 -20.61 10.33 4.88
N LEU A 251 -20.39 9.28 4.09
CA LEU A 251 -20.59 7.89 4.52
C LEU A 251 -19.49 7.36 5.45
N THR A 252 -18.28 7.91 5.44
CA THR A 252 -17.13 7.31 6.19
C THR A 252 -16.47 8.25 7.20
N ARG A 253 -16.60 9.57 7.04
CA ARG A 253 -16.08 10.60 7.96
C ARG A 253 -17.18 11.36 8.68
N GLY A 254 -18.34 11.52 8.02
CA GLY A 254 -19.43 12.34 8.54
C GLY A 254 -19.04 13.82 8.60
N PHE A 255 -19.63 14.57 9.54
CA PHE A 255 -19.40 16.01 9.72
C PHE A 255 -18.69 16.37 11.04
N GLY A 256 -18.19 15.36 11.78
CA GLY A 256 -17.55 15.56 13.09
C GLY A 256 -16.15 16.17 13.01
N ASP A 257 -15.42 15.88 11.93
CA ASP A 257 -14.09 16.43 11.67
C ASP A 257 -14.04 17.01 10.25
N LEU A 258 -13.98 18.35 10.19
CA LEU A 258 -13.90 19.12 8.95
C LEU A 258 -12.53 19.77 8.75
N ALA A 259 -11.53 19.40 9.56
CA ALA A 259 -10.21 19.99 9.49
C ALA A 259 -9.50 19.65 8.16
N ALA A 260 -8.62 20.55 7.73
CA ALA A 260 -7.89 20.44 6.48
C ALA A 260 -6.66 19.52 6.62
N HIS A 261 -6.91 18.24 6.90
CA HIS A 261 -5.86 17.23 7.02
C HIS A 261 -5.16 16.96 5.68
N CYS A 262 -3.83 16.90 5.67
CA CYS A 262 -3.04 16.69 4.45
C CYS A 262 -2.98 15.23 3.98
N ASP A 263 -3.40 14.30 4.83
CA ASP A 263 -3.23 12.85 4.69
C ASP A 263 -4.54 12.10 4.34
N ALA A 264 -5.66 12.82 4.20
CA ALA A 264 -6.97 12.26 3.94
C ALA A 264 -7.86 13.22 3.16
N ILE A 265 -8.88 12.69 2.48
CA ILE A 265 -9.92 13.50 1.84
C ILE A 265 -10.69 14.29 2.90
N ASN A 266 -10.82 15.59 2.65
CA ASN A 266 -11.44 16.59 3.52
C ASN A 266 -12.25 17.59 2.66
N PRO A 267 -12.98 18.55 3.27
CA PRO A 267 -13.79 19.51 2.53
C PRO A 267 -13.05 20.33 1.46
N LEU A 268 -11.77 20.65 1.64
CA LEU A 268 -10.95 21.34 0.64
C LEU A 268 -10.78 20.47 -0.61
N HIS A 269 -10.47 19.19 -0.46
CA HIS A 269 -10.38 18.26 -1.58
C HIS A 269 -11.71 18.15 -2.34
N LEU A 270 -12.83 18.10 -1.61
CA LEU A 270 -14.17 18.08 -2.20
C LEU A 270 -14.45 19.37 -3.00
N ALA A 271 -14.07 20.53 -2.47
CA ALA A 271 -14.20 21.81 -3.16
C ALA A 271 -13.33 21.86 -4.43
N ILE A 272 -12.10 21.34 -4.39
CA ILE A 272 -11.20 21.24 -5.54
C ILE A 272 -11.80 20.33 -6.63
N PHE A 273 -12.32 19.17 -6.25
CA PHE A 273 -12.97 18.26 -7.20
C PHE A 273 -14.24 18.87 -7.78
N GLY A 274 -15.04 19.54 -6.95
CA GLY A 274 -16.24 20.28 -7.36
C GLY A 274 -15.92 21.40 -8.34
N TRP A 275 -14.86 22.18 -8.07
CA TRP A 275 -14.35 23.22 -8.97
C TRP A 275 -13.99 22.65 -10.34
N GLY A 276 -13.16 21.60 -10.35
CA GLY A 276 -12.81 20.88 -11.57
C GLY A 276 -14.05 20.37 -12.31
N ALA A 277 -15.03 19.85 -11.58
CA ALA A 277 -16.27 19.34 -12.15
C ALA A 277 -17.08 20.45 -12.83
N VAL A 278 -17.23 21.61 -12.20
CA VAL A 278 -17.93 22.76 -12.79
C VAL A 278 -17.22 23.24 -14.05
N VAL A 279 -15.92 23.57 -13.96
CA VAL A 279 -15.16 24.16 -15.07
C VAL A 279 -15.11 23.21 -16.28
N LEU A 280 -14.76 21.94 -16.06
CA LEU A 280 -14.61 20.98 -17.16
C LEU A 280 -15.97 20.55 -17.75
N THR A 281 -17.05 20.58 -16.95
CA THR A 281 -18.41 20.37 -17.47
C THR A 281 -18.84 21.53 -18.37
N LEU A 282 -18.59 22.78 -17.95
CA LEU A 282 -18.90 23.95 -18.77
C LEU A 282 -18.13 23.92 -20.09
N LEU A 283 -16.82 23.64 -20.05
CA LEU A 283 -16.02 23.47 -21.27
C LEU A 283 -16.57 22.37 -22.18
N ALA A 284 -16.99 21.24 -21.61
CA ALA A 284 -17.56 20.13 -22.38
C ALA A 284 -18.90 20.49 -23.04
N ARG A 285 -19.70 21.35 -22.40
CA ARG A 285 -20.98 21.85 -22.95
C ARG A 285 -20.81 22.86 -24.08
N LEU A 286 -19.66 23.54 -24.13
CA LEU A 286 -19.34 24.56 -25.13
C LEU A 286 -18.59 24.01 -26.35
N GLU A 287 -18.40 22.70 -26.45
CA GLU A 287 -17.78 22.10 -27.65
C GLU A 287 -18.66 22.34 -28.91
N PRO A 288 -18.06 22.68 -30.08
CA PRO A 288 -16.63 22.70 -30.35
C PRO A 288 -15.91 24.00 -29.92
N LEU A 289 -14.81 23.88 -29.17
CA LEU A 289 -13.99 25.04 -28.73
C LEU A 289 -12.75 25.24 -29.61
N PRO A 290 -12.11 26.42 -29.69
CA PRO A 290 -10.75 26.57 -30.22
C PRO A 290 -9.69 25.91 -29.32
N ARG A 291 -8.51 25.56 -29.86
CA ARG A 291 -7.42 24.92 -29.08
C ARG A 291 -6.95 25.80 -27.90
N GLY A 292 -6.79 27.10 -28.14
CA GLY A 292 -6.39 28.04 -27.09
C GLY A 292 -7.41 28.10 -25.96
N THR A 293 -8.71 28.14 -26.28
CA THR A 293 -9.80 28.15 -25.29
C THR A 293 -9.84 26.88 -24.46
N LEU A 294 -9.64 25.70 -25.07
CA LEU A 294 -9.57 24.44 -24.34
C LEU A 294 -8.37 24.39 -23.39
N LEU A 295 -7.19 24.82 -23.84
CA LEU A 295 -5.99 24.89 -23.00
C LEU A 295 -6.14 25.91 -21.87
N ALA A 296 -6.71 27.08 -22.14
CA ALA A 296 -7.04 28.07 -21.13
C ALA A 296 -8.04 27.50 -20.11
N GLY A 297 -9.05 26.76 -20.57
CA GLY A 297 -10.00 26.07 -19.70
C GLY A 297 -9.35 25.03 -18.79
N PHE A 298 -8.42 24.22 -19.31
CA PHE A 298 -7.63 23.31 -18.48
C PHE A 298 -6.74 24.05 -17.49
N ALA A 299 -6.13 25.17 -17.90
CA ALA A 299 -5.34 26.02 -17.03
C ALA A 299 -6.18 26.66 -15.92
N VAL A 300 -7.42 27.07 -16.19
CA VAL A 300 -8.36 27.57 -15.19
C VAL A 300 -8.77 26.47 -14.20
N ALA A 301 -9.07 25.26 -14.70
CA ALA A 301 -9.39 24.12 -13.83
C ALA A 301 -8.22 23.78 -12.89
N ALA A 302 -7.02 23.59 -13.44
CA ALA A 302 -5.82 23.24 -12.67
C ALA A 302 -5.34 24.40 -11.78
N GLY A 303 -5.32 25.62 -12.31
CA GLY A 303 -4.90 26.82 -11.59
C GLY A 303 -5.83 27.15 -10.42
N GLY A 304 -7.15 27.00 -10.60
CA GLY A 304 -8.10 27.16 -9.49
C GLY A 304 -7.97 26.07 -8.43
N ALA A 305 -7.70 24.82 -8.82
CA ALA A 305 -7.43 23.73 -7.88
C ALA A 305 -6.15 23.99 -7.05
N ILE A 306 -5.04 24.34 -7.70
CA ILE A 306 -3.77 24.67 -7.05
C ILE A 306 -3.92 25.92 -6.19
N GLY A 307 -4.58 26.96 -6.71
CA GLY A 307 -4.83 28.21 -5.99
C GLY A 307 -5.66 27.99 -4.74
N ALA A 308 -6.73 27.19 -4.81
CA ALA A 308 -7.54 26.82 -3.65
C ALA A 308 -6.71 26.04 -2.61
N ALA A 309 -5.89 25.08 -3.05
CA ALA A 309 -5.03 24.31 -2.15
C ALA A 309 -4.01 25.21 -1.43
N LEU A 310 -3.28 26.05 -2.17
CA LEU A 310 -2.26 26.94 -1.59
C LEU A 310 -2.86 28.05 -0.72
N TYR A 311 -4.08 28.50 -1.02
CA TYR A 311 -4.75 29.52 -0.23
C TYR A 311 -5.36 28.95 1.06
N ALA A 312 -6.07 27.81 0.98
CA ALA A 312 -6.84 27.27 2.09
C ALA A 312 -6.05 26.29 2.98
N ALA A 313 -5.05 25.60 2.43
CA ALA A 313 -4.19 24.69 3.19
C ALA A 313 -2.72 24.81 2.73
N PRO A 314 -2.09 25.99 2.87
CA PRO A 314 -0.68 26.17 2.52
C PRO A 314 0.24 25.20 3.27
N GLN A 315 -0.15 24.76 4.47
CA GLN A 315 0.59 23.77 5.25
C GLN A 315 0.71 22.42 4.53
N CYS A 316 -0.23 22.04 3.65
CA CYS A 316 -0.17 20.78 2.90
C CYS A 316 0.73 20.83 1.65
N ALA A 317 1.34 21.97 1.33
CA ALA A 317 2.13 22.14 0.11
C ALA A 317 3.37 21.22 0.03
N THR A 318 3.88 20.76 1.18
CA THR A 318 5.02 19.83 1.27
C THR A 318 4.61 18.37 1.42
N GLY A 319 3.31 18.06 1.30
CA GLY A 319 2.76 16.70 1.27
C GLY A 319 2.01 16.28 2.54
N GLY A 320 1.58 15.01 2.58
CA GLY A 320 0.74 14.46 3.67
C GLY A 320 1.40 14.41 5.05
N PHE A 321 2.71 14.64 5.12
CA PHE A 321 3.51 14.61 6.34
C PHE A 321 4.03 15.99 6.76
N ALA A 322 3.51 17.07 6.18
CA ALA A 322 4.01 18.42 6.39
C ALA A 322 3.97 18.89 7.85
N GLU A 323 3.01 18.39 8.63
CA GLU A 323 2.80 18.77 10.03
C GLU A 323 3.61 17.91 11.02
N LEU A 324 4.47 17.00 10.53
CA LEU A 324 5.31 16.20 11.40
C LEU A 324 6.33 17.05 12.16
N ASP A 325 6.52 16.72 13.44
CA ASP A 325 7.60 17.26 14.24
C ASP A 325 8.96 16.90 13.58
N PRO A 326 9.92 17.84 13.49
CA PRO A 326 11.23 17.58 12.89
C PRO A 326 11.95 16.34 13.44
N VAL A 327 11.88 16.10 14.76
CA VAL A 327 12.48 14.92 15.39
C VAL A 327 11.84 13.65 14.84
N VAL A 328 10.51 13.63 14.76
CA VAL A 328 9.75 12.49 14.24
C VAL A 328 10.06 12.26 12.76
N ARG A 329 10.16 13.33 11.96
CA ARG A 329 10.52 13.22 10.55
C ARG A 329 11.91 12.63 10.36
N ASP A 330 12.90 13.13 11.09
CA ASP A 330 14.30 12.82 10.86
C ASP A 330 14.69 11.45 11.46
N TYR A 331 14.10 11.07 12.59
CA TYR A 331 14.40 9.81 13.29
C TYR A 331 13.42 8.67 13.00
N TRP A 332 12.20 8.95 12.52
CA TRP A 332 11.23 7.90 12.16
C TRP A 332 10.88 7.91 10.67
N LEU A 333 10.23 8.96 10.14
CA LEU A 333 9.72 8.95 8.75
C LEU A 333 10.83 8.69 7.72
N ALA A 334 11.99 9.33 7.87
CA ALA A 334 13.13 9.18 6.95
C ALA A 334 13.75 7.77 6.95
N HIS A 335 13.37 6.91 7.90
CA HIS A 335 13.88 5.55 8.06
C HIS A 335 12.82 4.48 7.73
N ILE A 336 11.60 4.88 7.36
CA ILE A 336 10.57 3.96 6.86
C ILE A 336 10.94 3.52 5.44
N ALA A 337 11.56 2.35 5.33
CA ALA A 337 12.12 1.85 4.07
C ALA A 337 11.11 1.86 2.91
N GLU A 338 9.87 1.48 3.15
CA GLU A 338 8.86 1.38 2.10
C GLU A 338 8.46 2.72 1.44
N GLY A 339 8.60 3.83 2.17
CA GLY A 339 8.30 5.19 1.70
C GLY A 339 9.48 5.83 0.96
N LEU A 340 10.67 5.23 1.01
CA LEU A 340 11.87 5.78 0.39
C LEU A 340 11.95 5.49 -1.12
N PRO A 341 12.73 6.30 -1.86
CA PRO A 341 12.99 6.05 -3.26
C PRO A 341 13.66 4.69 -3.55
N ILE A 342 13.47 4.18 -4.77
CA ILE A 342 14.01 2.88 -5.19
C ILE A 342 15.54 2.79 -5.08
N TRP A 343 16.27 3.90 -5.29
CA TRP A 343 17.73 3.92 -5.15
C TRP A 343 18.23 3.90 -3.69
N ARG A 344 17.33 3.98 -2.70
CA ARG A 344 17.64 3.76 -1.28
C ARG A 344 17.21 2.37 -0.79
N GLN A 345 16.67 1.53 -1.68
CA GLN A 345 16.31 0.16 -1.36
C GLN A 345 17.50 -0.78 -1.57
N GLU A 346 17.46 -1.93 -0.89
CA GLU A 346 18.33 -3.06 -1.21
C GLU A 346 18.20 -3.44 -2.69
N ILE A 347 19.29 -3.84 -3.33
CA ILE A 347 19.32 -4.09 -4.78
C ILE A 347 18.27 -5.11 -5.23
N ILE A 348 18.01 -6.13 -4.42
CA ILE A 348 17.01 -7.16 -4.69
C ILE A 348 15.61 -6.54 -4.76
N THR A 349 15.27 -5.69 -3.79
CA THR A 349 13.99 -4.97 -3.71
C THR A 349 13.87 -3.95 -4.85
N ALA A 350 14.94 -3.19 -5.12
CA ALA A 350 14.99 -2.22 -6.19
C ALA A 350 14.73 -2.87 -7.56
N LEU A 351 15.36 -4.01 -7.84
CA LEU A 351 15.17 -4.77 -9.08
C LEU A 351 13.73 -5.26 -9.24
N GLN A 352 13.09 -5.71 -8.15
CA GLN A 352 11.69 -6.17 -8.17
C GLN A 352 10.72 -5.03 -8.53
N PHE A 353 10.95 -3.83 -8.00
CA PHE A 353 10.10 -2.67 -8.29
C PHE A 353 10.41 -2.01 -9.63
N ALA A 354 11.63 -2.13 -10.16
CA ALA A 354 12.04 -1.43 -11.38
C ALA A 354 11.87 -2.26 -12.66
N VAL A 355 12.31 -3.53 -12.67
CA VAL A 355 12.44 -4.29 -13.92
C VAL A 355 11.08 -4.61 -14.53
N THR A 356 10.13 -5.09 -13.73
CA THR A 356 8.80 -5.47 -14.21
C THR A 356 8.05 -4.29 -14.84
N PRO A 357 7.97 -3.10 -14.21
CA PRO A 357 7.34 -1.93 -14.85
C PRO A 357 8.07 -1.44 -16.10
N VAL A 358 9.40 -1.45 -16.13
CA VAL A 358 10.17 -1.04 -17.32
C VAL A 358 9.85 -1.93 -18.51
N ILE A 359 9.89 -3.25 -18.35
CA ILE A 359 9.59 -4.18 -19.45
C ILE A 359 8.12 -4.06 -19.86
N GLY A 360 7.20 -3.98 -18.89
CA GLY A 360 5.78 -3.76 -19.17
C GLY A 360 5.51 -2.47 -19.94
N LEU A 361 6.21 -1.38 -19.61
CA LEU A 361 6.10 -0.10 -20.29
C LEU A 361 6.61 -0.20 -21.74
N LEU A 362 7.78 -0.79 -21.95
CA LEU A 362 8.32 -1.02 -23.30
C LEU A 362 7.37 -1.88 -24.13
N ALA A 363 6.78 -2.92 -23.53
CA ALA A 363 5.80 -3.77 -24.18
C ALA A 363 4.51 -3.00 -24.54
N ALA A 364 3.99 -2.16 -23.63
CA ALA A 364 2.84 -1.31 -23.90
C ALA A 364 3.10 -0.30 -25.02
N MET A 365 4.31 0.29 -25.06
CA MET A 365 4.74 1.17 -26.15
C MET A 365 4.83 0.42 -27.49
N ASN A 366 5.34 -0.81 -27.50
CA ASN A 366 5.40 -1.64 -28.69
C ASN A 366 4.00 -2.05 -29.18
N LEU A 367 3.10 -2.39 -28.26
CA LEU A 367 1.69 -2.63 -28.55
C LEU A 367 1.02 -1.39 -29.16
N ALA A 368 1.30 -0.19 -28.64
CA ALA A 368 0.81 1.06 -29.21
C ALA A 368 1.32 1.28 -30.64
N ARG A 369 2.63 1.12 -30.87
CA ARG A 369 3.27 1.28 -32.19
C ARG A 369 2.72 0.27 -33.21
N GLY A 370 2.53 -0.99 -32.80
CA GLY A 370 2.01 -2.06 -33.65
C GLY A 370 0.49 -2.04 -33.88
N SER A 371 -0.25 -1.21 -33.13
CA SER A 371 -1.70 -1.08 -33.23
C SER A 371 -2.13 0.10 -34.13
N ARG A 372 -3.41 0.13 -34.51
CA ARG A 372 -4.06 1.23 -35.26
C ARG A 372 -5.28 1.78 -34.51
N ASP A 373 -5.73 2.95 -34.93
CA ASP A 373 -6.98 3.60 -34.49
C ASP A 373 -7.19 3.63 -32.98
N TRP A 374 -8.31 3.08 -32.51
CA TRP A 374 -8.68 3.10 -31.10
C TRP A 374 -7.72 2.27 -30.23
N LEU A 375 -7.18 1.17 -30.76
CA LEU A 375 -6.29 0.29 -30.02
C LEU A 375 -4.93 0.94 -29.80
N ARG A 376 -4.43 1.69 -30.79
CA ARG A 376 -3.23 2.54 -30.62
C ARG A 376 -3.45 3.58 -29.52
N ARG A 377 -4.62 4.24 -29.51
CA ARG A 377 -4.95 5.22 -28.46
C ARG A 377 -5.02 4.57 -27.08
N PHE A 378 -5.71 3.44 -26.95
CA PHE A 378 -5.79 2.69 -25.71
C PHE A 378 -4.41 2.32 -25.16
N TRP A 379 -3.54 1.71 -25.96
CA TRP A 379 -2.19 1.34 -25.50
C TRP A 379 -1.31 2.55 -25.22
N SER A 380 -1.54 3.68 -25.89
CA SER A 380 -0.85 4.94 -25.58
C SER A 380 -1.29 5.50 -24.22
N ASP A 381 -2.60 5.50 -23.95
CA ASP A 381 -3.16 5.95 -22.67
C ASP A 381 -2.69 5.02 -21.53
N TYR A 382 -2.71 3.70 -21.75
CA TYR A 382 -2.17 2.71 -20.82
C TYR A 382 -0.68 2.95 -20.57
N ALA A 383 0.15 3.07 -21.62
CA ALA A 383 1.59 3.31 -21.45
C ALA A 383 1.87 4.59 -20.63
N LEU A 384 1.08 5.66 -20.81
CA LEU A 384 1.21 6.88 -20.01
C LEU A 384 0.83 6.66 -18.53
N ILE A 385 -0.25 5.93 -18.25
CA ILE A 385 -0.64 5.61 -16.87
C ILE A 385 0.41 4.71 -16.20
N LEU A 386 0.90 3.69 -16.91
CA LEU A 386 1.97 2.82 -16.42
C LEU A 386 3.28 3.59 -16.20
N ALA A 387 3.63 4.50 -17.10
CA ALA A 387 4.80 5.37 -16.91
C ALA A 387 4.65 6.28 -15.70
N ALA A 388 3.46 6.83 -15.46
CA ALA A 388 3.17 7.63 -14.27
C ALA A 388 3.25 6.80 -12.99
N ALA A 389 2.65 5.60 -12.97
CA ALA A 389 2.76 4.68 -11.84
C ALA A 389 4.21 4.29 -11.55
N PHE A 390 4.99 4.02 -12.60
CA PHE A 390 6.41 3.73 -12.48
C PHE A 390 7.19 4.94 -11.96
N LEU A 391 6.93 6.15 -12.46
CA LEU A 391 7.57 7.38 -11.98
C LEU A 391 7.29 7.61 -10.49
N VAL A 392 6.05 7.43 -10.03
CA VAL A 392 5.72 7.50 -8.60
C VAL A 392 6.51 6.44 -7.82
N SER A 393 6.58 5.21 -8.33
CA SER A 393 7.33 4.14 -7.67
C SER A 393 8.83 4.42 -7.53
N LEU A 394 9.44 5.20 -8.44
CA LEU A 394 10.85 5.58 -8.32
C LEU A 394 11.12 6.39 -7.04
N PHE A 395 10.18 7.23 -6.63
CA PHE A 395 10.30 8.08 -5.44
C PHE A 395 9.71 7.43 -4.18
N VAL A 396 8.77 6.51 -4.34
CA VAL A 396 8.08 5.82 -3.23
C VAL A 396 7.98 4.34 -3.55
N ALA A 397 8.89 3.53 -2.99
CA ALA A 397 9.05 2.12 -3.37
C ALA A 397 7.75 1.30 -3.24
N ARG A 398 6.95 1.51 -2.18
CA ARG A 398 5.67 0.79 -1.99
C ARG A 398 4.67 0.98 -3.13
N ALA A 399 4.68 2.13 -3.82
CA ALA A 399 3.83 2.36 -4.99
C ALA A 399 4.18 1.46 -6.19
N GLY A 400 5.34 0.80 -6.15
CA GLY A 400 5.78 -0.14 -7.19
C GLY A 400 4.87 -1.36 -7.35
N ALA A 401 4.11 -1.76 -6.32
CA ALA A 401 3.14 -2.87 -6.48
C ALA A 401 2.05 -2.53 -7.51
N VAL A 402 1.56 -1.30 -7.53
CA VAL A 402 0.60 -0.81 -8.54
C VAL A 402 1.23 -0.81 -9.93
N ALA A 403 2.46 -0.31 -10.06
CA ALA A 403 3.19 -0.31 -11.34
C ALA A 403 3.42 -1.73 -11.87
N CYS A 404 3.80 -2.68 -11.02
CA CYS A 404 3.98 -4.09 -11.36
C CYS A 404 2.66 -4.75 -11.81
N ALA A 405 1.55 -4.50 -11.10
CA ALA A 405 0.25 -5.03 -11.49
C ALA A 405 -0.22 -4.48 -12.85
N LEU A 406 -0.05 -3.17 -13.07
CA LEU A 406 -0.32 -2.55 -14.37
C LEU A 406 0.61 -3.06 -15.46
N ALA A 407 1.84 -3.47 -15.16
CA ALA A 407 2.75 -4.04 -16.13
C ALA A 407 2.39 -5.47 -16.56
N ALA A 408 1.55 -6.18 -15.80
CA ALA A 408 1.35 -7.62 -15.97
C ALA A 408 0.81 -8.01 -17.36
N ALA A 409 -0.22 -7.31 -17.85
CA ALA A 409 -0.82 -7.60 -19.15
C ALA A 409 0.13 -7.34 -20.34
N PRO A 410 0.75 -6.15 -20.49
CA PRO A 410 1.70 -5.92 -21.59
C PRO A 410 2.95 -6.81 -21.46
N LEU A 411 3.42 -7.09 -20.24
CA LEU A 411 4.53 -8.03 -20.02
C LEU A 411 4.15 -9.45 -20.48
N ALA A 412 2.95 -9.93 -20.20
CA ALA A 412 2.48 -11.23 -20.67
C ALA A 412 2.51 -11.36 -22.20
N TRP A 413 2.15 -10.30 -22.93
CA TRP A 413 2.30 -10.26 -24.39
C TRP A 413 3.76 -10.36 -24.83
N GLN A 414 4.65 -9.64 -24.15
CA GLN A 414 6.08 -9.66 -24.46
C GLN A 414 6.72 -11.03 -24.16
N VAL A 415 6.32 -11.67 -23.07
CA VAL A 415 6.73 -13.03 -22.70
C VAL A 415 6.29 -14.03 -23.76
N ARG A 416 5.04 -13.95 -24.23
CA ARG A 416 4.56 -14.79 -25.33
C ARG A 416 5.39 -14.63 -26.59
N ASP A 417 5.70 -13.39 -26.98
CA ASP A 417 6.56 -13.11 -28.15
C ASP A 417 7.96 -13.71 -27.97
N TRP A 418 8.59 -13.54 -26.81
CA TRP A 418 9.88 -14.15 -26.50
C TRP A 418 9.83 -15.67 -26.57
N LEU A 419 8.85 -16.31 -25.91
CA LEU A 419 8.71 -17.77 -25.91
C LEU A 419 8.51 -18.33 -27.33
N ARG A 420 7.75 -17.63 -28.19
CA ARG A 420 7.59 -18.02 -29.60
C ARG A 420 8.89 -17.95 -30.37
N ARG A 421 9.67 -16.88 -30.20
CA ARG A 421 10.99 -16.75 -30.86
C ARG A 421 11.98 -17.80 -30.37
N ILE A 422 11.98 -18.10 -29.07
CA ILE A 422 12.85 -19.13 -28.47
C ILE A 422 12.54 -20.52 -29.03
N ARG A 423 11.26 -20.87 -29.23
CA ARG A 423 10.85 -22.15 -29.84
C ARG A 423 11.39 -22.34 -31.26
N LEU A 424 11.63 -21.26 -32.00
CA LEU A 424 12.18 -21.30 -33.36
C LEU A 424 13.71 -21.41 -33.40
N MET A 425 14.41 -21.20 -32.28
CA MET A 425 15.87 -21.27 -32.23
C MET A 425 16.35 -22.71 -32.39
N LYS A 426 17.19 -23.02 -33.39
CA LYS A 426 17.68 -24.39 -33.64
C LYS A 426 18.80 -24.83 -32.69
N ARG A 427 19.65 -23.90 -32.24
CA ARG A 427 20.83 -24.21 -31.41
C ARG A 427 20.48 -24.23 -29.92
N PRO A 428 20.97 -25.22 -29.13
CA PRO A 428 20.59 -25.38 -27.72
C PRO A 428 21.11 -24.25 -26.83
N ALA A 429 22.39 -23.85 -26.96
CA ALA A 429 23.00 -22.83 -26.11
C ALA A 429 22.26 -21.45 -26.13
N PRO A 430 22.00 -20.82 -27.30
CA PRO A 430 21.26 -19.55 -27.32
C PRO A 430 19.79 -19.71 -26.88
N ARG A 431 19.20 -20.90 -27.08
CA ARG A 431 17.85 -21.20 -26.59
C ARG A 431 17.80 -21.20 -25.06
N VAL A 432 18.77 -21.85 -24.41
CA VAL A 432 18.90 -21.87 -22.94
C VAL A 432 19.16 -20.46 -22.41
N ALA A 433 20.11 -19.72 -23.01
CA ALA A 433 20.41 -18.35 -22.60
C ALA A 433 19.19 -17.42 -22.71
N ALA A 434 18.42 -17.52 -23.79
CA ALA A 434 17.20 -16.74 -23.96
C ALA A 434 16.11 -17.13 -22.95
N MET A 435 15.98 -18.42 -22.61
CA MET A 435 15.04 -18.88 -21.58
C MET A 435 15.43 -18.34 -20.20
N LEU A 436 16.72 -18.38 -19.85
CA LEU A 436 17.23 -17.76 -18.62
C LEU A 436 16.95 -16.25 -18.61
N GLY A 437 17.10 -15.57 -19.75
CA GLY A 437 16.72 -14.16 -19.89
C GLY A 437 15.24 -13.90 -19.58
N VAL A 438 14.33 -14.76 -20.04
CA VAL A 438 12.89 -14.66 -19.70
C VAL A 438 12.66 -14.88 -18.21
N VAL A 439 13.34 -15.86 -17.60
CA VAL A 439 13.26 -16.09 -16.15
C VAL A 439 13.75 -14.86 -15.38
N CYS A 440 14.89 -14.28 -15.75
CA CYS A 440 15.42 -13.06 -15.13
C CYS A 440 14.48 -11.86 -15.33
N ALA A 441 13.79 -11.76 -16.46
CA ALA A 441 12.82 -10.68 -16.69
C ALA A 441 11.58 -10.81 -15.80
N LEU A 442 11.12 -12.04 -15.54
CA LEU A 442 9.96 -12.34 -14.71
C LEU A 442 10.28 -12.35 -13.21
N LEU A 443 11.49 -12.77 -12.86
CA LEU A 443 12.01 -12.87 -11.50
C LEU A 443 13.35 -12.12 -11.42
N PRO A 444 13.34 -10.78 -11.48
CA PRO A 444 14.55 -9.96 -11.56
C PRO A 444 15.47 -10.09 -10.35
N ALA A 445 14.92 -10.46 -9.19
CA ALA A 445 15.67 -10.77 -7.99
C ALA A 445 16.40 -12.12 -8.02
N PHE A 446 15.95 -13.07 -8.85
CA PHE A 446 16.42 -14.46 -8.78
C PHE A 446 17.92 -14.63 -9.01
N PRO A 447 18.57 -13.96 -9.99
CA PRO A 447 20.03 -14.05 -10.15
C PRO A 447 20.79 -13.55 -8.93
N ALA A 448 20.35 -12.42 -8.34
CA ALA A 448 20.97 -11.86 -7.16
C ALA A 448 20.80 -12.78 -5.93
N MET A 449 19.62 -13.39 -5.78
CA MET A 449 19.36 -14.36 -4.72
C MET A 449 20.22 -15.62 -4.85
N LEU A 450 20.37 -16.16 -6.07
CA LEU A 450 21.25 -17.29 -6.33
C LEU A 450 22.71 -16.96 -5.98
N LEU A 451 23.19 -15.79 -6.41
CA LEU A 451 24.55 -15.35 -6.11
C LEU A 451 24.77 -15.19 -4.61
N ALA A 452 23.81 -14.59 -3.90
CA ALA A 452 23.86 -14.45 -2.44
C ALA A 452 23.88 -15.81 -1.72
N SER A 453 23.11 -16.80 -2.21
CA SER A 453 23.11 -18.16 -1.64
C SER A 453 24.37 -18.97 -1.93
N ALA A 454 25.15 -18.58 -2.94
CA ALA A 454 26.39 -19.25 -3.34
C ALA A 454 27.63 -18.76 -2.57
N ILE A 455 27.53 -17.67 -1.80
CA ILE A 455 28.62 -17.15 -0.97
C ILE A 455 28.72 -18.02 0.30
N PRO A 456 29.85 -18.70 0.56
CA PRO A 456 30.00 -19.53 1.76
C PRO A 456 29.87 -18.69 3.04
N ALA A 457 29.03 -19.13 3.97
CA ALA A 457 28.79 -18.47 5.27
C ALA A 457 30.06 -18.14 6.09
N ARG A 458 31.20 -18.76 5.75
CA ARG A 458 32.49 -18.53 6.41
C ARG A 458 33.12 -17.15 6.16
N ALA A 459 32.72 -16.43 5.10
CA ALA A 459 33.18 -15.05 4.90
C ALA A 459 32.48 -14.04 5.86
N ALA A 460 31.40 -14.45 6.54
CA ALA A 460 30.66 -13.63 7.50
C ALA A 460 31.07 -13.86 8.97
N LEU A 461 32.03 -14.76 9.25
CA LEU A 461 32.44 -15.14 10.62
C LEU A 461 33.45 -14.17 11.28
N GLY A 462 33.71 -13.01 10.68
CA GLY A 462 34.67 -12.01 11.19
C GLY A 462 34.10 -10.95 12.15
N GLY A 463 32.95 -11.17 12.78
CA GLY A 463 32.35 -10.20 13.72
C GLY A 463 31.03 -10.67 14.30
N VAL A 464 31.10 -11.52 15.32
CA VAL A 464 29.92 -12.13 15.97
C VAL A 464 29.19 -11.07 16.82
N ALA A 465 27.86 -11.05 16.68
CA ALA A 465 26.84 -10.23 17.39
C ALA A 465 26.51 -8.80 16.88
N ALA A 466 27.45 -8.01 16.37
CA ALA A 466 27.16 -6.63 15.93
C ALA A 466 26.54 -6.50 14.52
N ASN A 467 26.70 -7.53 13.67
CA ASN A 467 26.35 -7.49 12.23
C ASN A 467 25.23 -8.47 11.83
N ALA A 468 24.41 -8.95 12.77
CA ALA A 468 23.20 -9.69 12.40
C ALA A 468 22.30 -8.76 11.57
N PRO A 469 21.79 -9.18 10.39
CA PRO A 469 20.92 -8.34 9.58
C PRO A 469 19.71 -7.94 10.44
N PRO A 470 19.34 -6.65 10.46
CA PRO A 470 18.21 -6.17 11.26
C PRO A 470 16.96 -7.00 10.93
N THR A 471 16.26 -7.44 11.97
CA THR A 471 15.07 -8.28 11.79
C THR A 471 13.82 -7.42 11.70
N LYS A 472 12.88 -7.82 10.84
CA LYS A 472 11.57 -7.16 10.69
C LYS A 472 10.79 -7.16 12.01
N ALA A 473 9.85 -6.20 12.17
CA ALA A 473 8.90 -6.14 13.28
C ALA A 473 8.24 -7.50 13.58
N SER A 474 7.83 -8.21 12.51
CA SER A 474 7.25 -9.55 12.54
C SER A 474 8.10 -10.61 13.24
N ALA A 475 9.41 -10.39 13.39
CA ALA A 475 10.31 -11.32 14.09
C ALA A 475 10.14 -11.25 15.61
N CYS A 476 9.62 -10.15 16.16
CA CYS A 476 9.27 -10.07 17.57
C CYS A 476 7.89 -10.69 17.81
N ARG A 477 7.85 -11.78 18.57
CA ARG A 477 6.66 -12.60 18.80
C ARG A 477 5.93 -12.17 20.06
N VAL A 478 5.35 -10.96 20.02
CA VAL A 478 4.55 -10.38 21.11
C VAL A 478 3.39 -11.30 21.51
N ASP A 479 2.83 -12.04 20.56
CA ASP A 479 1.75 -13.00 20.78
C ASP A 479 2.11 -14.09 21.81
N ARG A 480 3.39 -14.47 21.92
CA ARG A 480 3.85 -15.47 22.90
C ARG A 480 3.87 -14.94 24.32
N SER A 481 4.05 -13.64 24.49
CA SER A 481 4.06 -12.97 25.79
C SER A 481 2.69 -12.44 26.19
N ALA A 482 1.66 -12.62 25.35
CA ALA A 482 0.33 -12.04 25.55
C ALA A 482 -0.32 -12.44 26.89
N ALA A 483 -0.19 -13.71 27.30
CA ALA A 483 -0.74 -14.19 28.56
C ALA A 483 -0.05 -13.52 29.77
N VAL A 484 1.28 -13.53 29.80
CA VAL A 484 2.06 -12.89 30.88
C VAL A 484 1.77 -11.40 30.96
N LEU A 485 1.70 -10.72 29.82
CA LEU A 485 1.33 -9.30 29.76
C LEU A 485 -0.12 -9.10 30.24
N GLY A 486 -1.05 -9.97 29.86
CA GLY A 486 -2.45 -9.90 30.27
C GLY A 486 -2.66 -10.06 31.78
N ASP A 487 -1.79 -10.78 32.47
CA ASP A 487 -1.81 -10.95 33.93
C ASP A 487 -1.23 -9.73 34.69
N LEU A 488 -0.51 -8.85 34.00
CA LEU A 488 0.00 -7.61 34.59
C LEU A 488 -1.15 -6.60 34.80
N PRO A 489 -1.10 -5.79 35.88
CA PRO A 489 -2.03 -4.69 36.05
C PRO A 489 -2.07 -3.78 34.81
N THR A 490 -3.27 -3.49 34.30
CA THR A 490 -3.42 -2.65 33.11
C THR A 490 -2.71 -1.30 33.28
N GLY A 491 -1.98 -0.89 32.25
CA GLY A 491 -1.14 0.31 32.27
C GLY A 491 -0.51 0.56 30.91
N GLU A 492 0.13 1.72 30.78
CA GLU A 492 0.80 2.10 29.54
C GLU A 492 2.19 1.45 29.44
N ILE A 493 2.51 0.99 28.22
CA ILE A 493 3.78 0.39 27.85
C ILE A 493 4.55 1.37 26.95
N TYR A 494 5.77 1.73 27.35
CA TYR A 494 6.76 2.29 26.43
C TYR A 494 7.32 1.17 25.57
N ALA A 495 7.25 1.31 24.24
CA ALA A 495 7.75 0.32 23.30
C ALA A 495 8.19 0.97 21.99
N PRO A 496 9.09 0.31 21.22
CA PRO A 496 9.33 0.66 19.82
C PRO A 496 8.04 0.73 19.02
N LEU A 497 7.98 1.67 18.09
CA LEU A 497 6.78 2.02 17.31
C LEU A 497 6.23 0.84 16.53
N ASP A 498 7.12 -0.01 16.01
CA ASP A 498 6.79 -1.17 15.18
C ASP A 498 6.07 -2.30 15.95
N ILE A 499 6.23 -2.37 17.27
CA ILE A 499 5.57 -3.40 18.10
C ILE A 499 4.39 -2.87 18.91
N GLY A 500 4.12 -1.57 18.85
CA GLY A 500 2.96 -0.94 19.48
C GLY A 500 1.64 -1.59 19.03
N PRO A 501 1.33 -1.72 17.73
CA PRO A 501 0.08 -2.34 17.29
C PRO A 501 -0.08 -3.82 17.70
N PRO A 502 0.93 -4.69 17.58
CA PRO A 502 0.86 -6.04 18.16
C PRO A 502 0.59 -6.08 19.67
N LEU A 503 1.17 -5.15 20.46
CA LEU A 503 0.89 -5.05 21.90
C LEU A 503 -0.56 -4.66 22.17
N LEU A 504 -1.10 -3.73 21.38
CA LEU A 504 -2.52 -3.35 21.46
C LEU A 504 -3.45 -4.51 21.10
N LEU A 505 -3.09 -5.28 20.08
CA LEU A 505 -3.88 -6.44 19.65
C LEU A 505 -3.87 -7.58 20.67
N ALA A 506 -2.72 -7.81 21.32
CA ALA A 506 -2.50 -8.96 22.18
C ALA A 506 -2.95 -8.76 23.64
N THR A 507 -3.12 -7.52 24.09
CA THR A 507 -3.32 -7.21 25.52
C THR A 507 -4.42 -6.16 25.72
N GLY A 508 -4.73 -5.83 26.98
CA GLY A 508 -5.58 -4.67 27.35
C GLY A 508 -4.80 -3.37 27.62
N HIS A 509 -3.47 -3.38 27.47
CA HIS A 509 -2.61 -2.23 27.78
C HIS A 509 -2.75 -1.09 26.78
N SER A 510 -2.35 0.11 27.17
CA SER A 510 -2.07 1.20 26.24
C SER A 510 -0.59 1.24 25.87
N VAL A 511 -0.25 1.94 24.79
CA VAL A 511 1.13 2.18 24.38
C VAL A 511 1.37 3.69 24.26
N VAL A 512 2.61 4.11 24.53
CA VAL A 512 3.02 5.52 24.39
C VAL A 512 2.73 6.01 22.96
N ALA A 513 3.09 5.21 21.96
CA ALA A 513 2.86 5.51 20.56
C ALA A 513 2.88 4.27 19.68
N THR A 514 2.49 4.48 18.43
CA THR A 514 2.64 3.55 17.31
C THR A 514 3.19 4.32 16.11
N GLY A 515 3.61 3.63 15.05
CA GLY A 515 4.09 4.23 13.81
C GLY A 515 3.01 4.92 12.96
N HIS A 516 2.13 5.74 13.55
CA HIS A 516 1.07 6.45 12.84
C HIS A 516 1.23 7.96 13.02
N HIS A 517 1.47 8.67 11.92
CA HIS A 517 2.02 10.03 11.93
C HIS A 517 1.16 11.10 12.61
N ARG A 518 -0.16 10.90 12.73
CA ARG A 518 -1.03 11.80 13.52
C ARG A 518 -0.70 11.78 15.02
N GLY A 519 -0.08 10.70 15.50
CA GLY A 519 0.40 10.55 16.87
C GLY A 519 1.81 11.10 17.09
N HIS A 520 2.25 12.09 16.31
CA HIS A 520 3.64 12.58 16.33
C HIS A 520 4.15 13.00 17.73
N ARG A 521 3.25 13.40 18.66
CA ARG A 521 3.60 13.75 20.04
C ARG A 521 4.08 12.53 20.82
N GLY A 522 3.30 11.45 20.81
CA GLY A 522 3.72 10.17 21.38
C GLY A 522 4.97 9.63 20.68
N ILE A 523 5.05 9.70 19.35
CA ILE A 523 6.22 9.22 18.60
C ILE A 523 7.50 9.95 19.05
N ARG A 524 7.40 11.27 19.23
CA ARG A 524 8.49 12.09 19.75
C ARG A 524 8.92 11.63 21.14
N VAL A 525 7.96 11.37 22.05
CA VAL A 525 8.27 10.83 23.39
C VAL A 525 9.03 9.52 23.28
N VAL A 526 8.63 8.61 22.36
CA VAL A 526 9.35 7.35 22.14
C VAL A 526 10.80 7.61 21.71
N ILE A 527 11.01 8.48 20.73
CA ILE A 527 12.34 8.79 20.19
C ILE A 527 13.22 9.49 21.24
N GLU A 528 12.73 10.54 21.90
CA GLU A 528 13.50 11.30 22.89
C GLU A 528 13.85 10.42 24.09
N THR A 529 12.94 9.56 24.53
CA THR A 529 13.20 8.61 25.61
C THR A 529 14.24 7.58 25.19
N ALA A 530 14.21 7.08 23.95
CA ALA A 530 15.19 6.11 23.45
C ALA A 530 16.61 6.69 23.37
N LEU A 531 16.72 7.94 22.90
CA LEU A 531 18.00 8.62 22.66
C LEU A 531 18.57 9.31 23.91
N GLY A 532 17.72 9.67 24.87
CA GLY A 532 18.10 10.40 26.07
C GLY A 532 18.82 9.55 27.13
N PRO A 533 19.47 10.18 28.13
CA PRO A 533 20.03 9.48 29.28
C PRO A 533 18.97 8.74 30.10
N SER A 534 19.38 7.68 30.80
CA SER A 534 18.48 6.84 31.61
C SER A 534 17.64 7.63 32.63
N GLU A 535 18.21 8.62 33.33
CA GLU A 535 17.46 9.42 34.31
C GLU A 535 16.41 10.33 33.66
N ALA A 536 16.70 10.88 32.49
CA ALA A 536 15.73 11.68 31.74
C ALA A 536 14.58 10.79 31.21
N ALA A 537 14.91 9.59 30.73
CA ALA A 537 13.93 8.58 30.36
C ALA A 537 13.03 8.21 31.56
N ARG A 538 13.62 7.95 32.73
CA ARG A 538 12.88 7.67 33.97
C ARG A 538 11.90 8.78 34.31
N ALA A 539 12.36 10.04 34.33
CA ALA A 539 11.53 11.18 34.67
C ALA A 539 10.35 11.35 33.68
N ALA A 540 10.60 11.21 32.38
CA ALA A 540 9.57 11.32 31.35
C ALA A 540 8.49 10.22 31.47
N LEU A 541 8.92 8.97 31.70
CA LEU A 541 8.00 7.83 31.84
C LEU A 541 7.18 7.91 33.14
N ILE A 542 7.78 8.33 34.26
CA ILE A 542 7.06 8.53 35.53
C ILE A 542 6.05 9.68 35.41
N GLN A 543 6.46 10.82 34.85
CA GLN A 543 5.58 11.98 34.68
C GLN A 543 4.35 11.64 33.82
N ARG A 544 4.54 10.78 32.81
CA ARG A 544 3.47 10.30 31.94
C ARG A 544 2.57 9.24 32.61
N GLY A 545 3.05 8.58 33.66
CA GLY A 545 2.37 7.46 34.31
C GLY A 545 2.56 6.13 33.58
N THR A 546 3.60 6.00 32.76
CA THR A 546 3.96 4.74 32.10
C THR A 546 4.35 3.71 33.16
N ARG A 547 3.89 2.46 33.02
CA ARG A 547 4.13 1.39 34.00
C ARG A 547 5.17 0.38 33.55
N TYR A 548 5.29 0.19 32.25
CA TYR A 548 6.12 -0.85 31.67
C TYR A 548 7.01 -0.31 30.55
N VAL A 549 8.18 -0.92 30.41
CA VAL A 549 9.07 -0.74 29.28
C VAL A 549 9.13 -2.08 28.57
N ALA A 550 8.94 -2.09 27.25
CA ALA A 550 9.06 -3.28 26.42
C ALA A 550 10.00 -3.01 25.25
N LEU A 551 10.83 -3.98 24.89
CA LEU A 551 11.82 -3.84 23.83
C LEU A 551 12.05 -5.16 23.13
N CYS A 552 12.16 -5.15 21.81
CA CYS A 552 12.65 -6.29 21.05
C CYS A 552 14.04 -5.98 20.48
N PRO A 553 15.12 -6.59 20.99
CA PRO A 553 16.49 -6.25 20.59
C PRO A 553 16.81 -6.45 19.10
N GLY A 554 16.02 -7.29 18.41
CA GLY A 554 16.18 -7.57 16.99
C GLY A 554 15.82 -6.42 16.06
N LEU A 555 14.97 -5.48 16.50
CA LEU A 555 14.35 -4.48 15.62
C LEU A 555 15.35 -3.48 15.03
N SER A 556 15.15 -3.15 13.76
CA SER A 556 15.91 -2.10 13.06
C SER A 556 15.81 -0.76 13.77
N GLU A 557 14.61 -0.40 14.24
CA GLU A 557 14.32 0.84 14.95
C GLU A 557 15.20 1.00 16.20
N VAL A 558 15.19 -0.02 17.06
CA VAL A 558 15.95 -0.01 18.33
C VAL A 558 17.46 0.04 18.08
N ARG A 559 17.96 -0.76 17.13
CA ARG A 559 19.38 -0.75 16.76
C ARG A 559 19.81 0.58 16.14
N MET A 560 18.91 1.26 15.43
CA MET A 560 19.17 2.59 14.89
C MET A 560 19.30 3.62 16.02
N TYR A 561 18.39 3.62 17.01
CA TYR A 561 18.50 4.51 18.17
C TYR A 561 19.83 4.30 18.92
N ALA A 562 20.20 3.05 19.19
CA ALA A 562 21.48 2.78 19.88
C ALA A 562 22.72 3.16 19.07
N ARG A 563 22.68 3.11 17.72
CA ARG A 563 23.77 3.63 16.89
C ARG A 563 23.86 5.16 16.92
N GLN A 564 22.73 5.84 17.04
CA GLN A 564 22.66 7.30 17.05
C GLN A 564 22.99 7.89 18.42
N ALA A 565 22.62 7.21 19.50
CA ALA A 565 22.94 7.54 20.88
C ALA A 565 23.48 6.31 21.62
N PRO A 566 24.80 6.02 21.53
CA PRO A 566 25.41 4.85 22.17
C PRO A 566 25.30 4.82 23.70
N GLU A 567 25.17 5.99 24.34
CA GLU A 567 24.94 6.15 25.78
C GLU A 567 23.45 6.45 26.09
N GLY A 568 22.56 6.26 25.11
CA GLY A 568 21.13 6.49 25.25
C GLY A 568 20.43 5.32 25.94
N PHE A 569 19.24 5.58 26.50
CA PHE A 569 18.45 4.58 27.23
C PHE A 569 18.22 3.29 26.42
N ALA A 570 17.88 3.40 25.13
CA ALA A 570 17.68 2.22 24.27
C ALA A 570 18.98 1.41 24.05
N ALA A 571 20.15 2.07 24.06
CA ALA A 571 21.44 1.40 23.94
C ALA A 571 21.77 0.57 25.19
N HIS A 572 21.54 1.12 26.38
CA HIS A 572 21.69 0.39 27.65
C HIS A 572 20.78 -0.84 27.72
N LEU A 573 19.50 -0.70 27.35
CA LEU A 573 18.58 -1.84 27.30
C LEU A 573 18.98 -2.91 26.27
N LEU A 574 19.56 -2.50 25.13
CA LEU A 574 20.09 -3.42 24.14
C LEU A 574 21.33 -4.17 24.63
N ALA A 575 22.15 -3.52 25.46
CA ALA A 575 23.38 -4.07 26.03
C ALA A 575 23.15 -4.96 27.25
N ASP A 576 21.89 -5.26 27.60
CA ASP A 576 21.51 -5.98 28.82
C ASP A 576 21.94 -5.26 30.13
N ASP A 577 22.11 -3.94 30.05
CA ASP A 577 22.48 -3.05 31.14
C ASP A 577 21.26 -2.21 31.57
N ALA A 578 20.18 -2.88 31.98
CA ALA A 578 18.96 -2.21 32.37
C ALA A 578 19.16 -1.39 33.68
N PRO A 579 18.75 -0.11 33.72
CA PRO A 579 18.88 0.72 34.92
C PRO A 579 18.18 0.13 36.15
N ALA A 580 18.68 0.43 37.36
CA ALA A 580 18.17 -0.14 38.61
C ALA A 580 16.70 0.18 38.95
N TRP A 581 16.11 1.19 38.30
CA TRP A 581 14.70 1.56 38.42
C TRP A 581 13.77 0.69 37.55
N LEU A 582 14.32 -0.19 36.72
CA LEU A 582 13.60 -1.20 35.95
C LEU A 582 13.73 -2.58 36.62
N GLU A 583 12.59 -3.19 36.91
CA GLU A 583 12.51 -4.57 37.38
C GLU A 583 12.13 -5.49 36.21
N PRO A 584 12.94 -6.49 35.83
CA PRO A 584 12.58 -7.39 34.74
C PRO A 584 11.31 -8.19 35.06
N VAL A 585 10.48 -8.40 34.06
CA VAL A 585 9.33 -9.31 34.14
C VAL A 585 9.78 -10.65 33.57
N GLU A 586 9.79 -11.68 34.43
CA GLU A 586 10.15 -13.04 34.03
C GLU A 586 9.14 -13.61 33.02
N MET A 587 9.66 -14.18 31.94
CA MET A 587 8.88 -14.78 30.86
C MET A 587 9.57 -16.06 30.38
N ASP A 588 8.84 -17.17 30.33
CA ASP A 588 9.38 -18.48 29.94
C ASP A 588 9.72 -18.58 28.44
N ASP A 589 8.87 -18.02 27.57
CA ASP A 589 9.12 -17.89 26.11
C ASP A 589 8.86 -16.44 25.68
N PRO A 590 9.85 -15.54 25.83
CA PRO A 590 9.67 -14.13 25.53
C PRO A 590 9.45 -13.84 24.04
N GLY A 591 9.65 -14.81 23.13
CA GLY A 591 9.49 -14.56 21.70
C GLY A 591 10.38 -13.42 21.15
N GLY A 592 11.46 -13.09 21.84
CA GLY A 592 12.34 -11.94 21.54
C GLY A 592 11.94 -10.61 22.20
N LEU A 593 10.84 -10.56 22.95
CA LEU A 593 10.38 -9.41 23.72
C LEU A 593 11.01 -9.41 25.11
N LYS A 594 11.60 -8.30 25.52
CA LYS A 594 12.01 -8.05 26.91
C LYS A 594 11.06 -7.03 27.51
N VAL A 595 10.62 -7.27 28.75
CA VAL A 595 9.67 -6.41 29.45
C VAL A 595 10.20 -6.12 30.85
N TRP A 596 10.05 -4.88 31.26
CA TRP A 596 10.39 -4.41 32.60
C TRP A 596 9.22 -3.63 33.19
N ARG A 597 9.05 -3.75 34.50
CA ARG A 597 8.20 -2.89 35.32
C ARG A 597 9.02 -1.70 35.81
N ILE A 598 8.43 -0.51 35.71
CA ILE A 598 9.01 0.70 36.33
C ILE A 598 8.74 0.63 37.83
N ARG A 599 9.80 0.67 38.65
CA ARG A 599 9.66 0.66 40.10
C ARG A 599 8.99 1.97 40.57
N PRO A 600 7.97 1.91 41.45
CA PRO A 600 7.48 3.11 42.12
C PRO A 600 8.59 3.70 43.00
N GLU A 601 8.53 5.01 43.23
CA GLU A 601 9.48 5.73 44.10
C GLU A 601 9.45 5.24 45.56
#